data_AF-A0A843FPZ6-F1
#
_entry.id   AF-A0A843FPZ6-F1
#
_cell.length_a   1.000
_cell.length_b   1.000
_cell.length_c   1.000
_cell.angle_alpha   90.00
_cell.angle_beta   90.00
_cell.angle_gamma   90.00
#
_symmetry.space_group_name_H-M   'P 1'
#
loop_
_entity.id
_entity.type
_entity.pdbx_description
1 polymer ?
#
loop_
_entity_poly.entity_id
_entity_poly.type
_entity_poly.pdbx_seq_one_letter_code
_entity_poly.pdbx_strand_id
1 'polypeptide(L)'
;MKVKEEIILTDDQKQQLNELSEQFMDACNQYTSADNKKKALNTVIKSLMADFGVNKFVSDSNVSLSMSSRPNIVFDEDKLLALCKELNIDGLVKTKEYVDMNVLESAMYHDSTLKTRLKEVQIVKPDVVTLKCTQKKPLNE
;
A
#
# COMPACT_ATOMS: atom_id res chain seq x y z
N MET A 1 -3.59 27.56 28.81
CA MET A 1 -4.52 27.97 27.74
C MET A 1 -3.70 28.44 26.55
N LYS A 2 -3.80 27.80 25.38
CA LYS A 2 -3.25 28.40 24.15
C LYS A 2 -4.27 29.43 23.67
N VAL A 3 -3.89 30.70 23.69
CA VAL A 3 -4.67 31.79 23.09
C VAL A 3 -4.73 31.50 21.59
N LYS A 4 -5.92 31.26 21.05
CA LYS A 4 -6.11 31.24 19.60
C LYS A 4 -6.06 32.70 19.17
N GLU A 5 -4.98 33.11 18.52
CA GLU A 5 -4.94 34.39 17.83
C GLU A 5 -5.97 34.34 16.70
N GLU A 6 -6.96 35.25 16.73
CA GLU A 6 -7.87 35.44 15.62
C GLU A 6 -7.09 36.08 14.47
N ILE A 7 -6.83 35.29 13.42
CA ILE A 7 -6.24 35.79 12.19
C ILE A 7 -7.31 36.60 11.47
N ILE A 8 -7.19 37.93 11.51
CA ILE A 8 -8.07 38.84 10.76
C ILE A 8 -7.55 38.92 9.33
N LEU A 9 -8.25 38.29 8.39
CA LEU A 9 -7.95 38.36 6.97
C LEU A 9 -8.56 39.63 6.36
N THR A 10 -7.83 40.27 5.44
CA THR A 10 -8.40 41.33 4.59
C THR A 10 -9.40 40.74 3.60
N ASP A 11 -10.28 41.57 3.04
CA ASP A 11 -11.30 41.08 2.11
C ASP A 11 -10.68 40.54 0.80
N ASP A 12 -9.59 41.15 0.33
CA ASP A 12 -8.82 40.62 -0.81
C ASP A 12 -8.22 39.24 -0.52
N GLN A 13 -7.68 39.03 0.69
CA GLN A 13 -7.15 37.72 1.11
C GLN A 13 -8.24 36.67 1.21
N LYS A 14 -9.43 37.03 1.70
CA LYS A 14 -10.59 36.12 1.74
C LYS A 14 -11.03 35.76 0.32
N GLN A 15 -11.10 36.74 -0.58
CA GLN A 15 -11.47 36.48 -1.98
C GLN A 15 -10.48 35.52 -2.65
N GLN A 16 -9.18 35.78 -2.53
CA GLN A 16 -8.13 34.89 -3.07
C GLN A 16 -8.22 33.48 -2.49
N LEU A 17 -8.42 33.34 -1.17
CA LEU A 17 -8.57 32.04 -0.54
C LEU A 17 -9.83 31.31 -0.99
N ASN A 18 -10.94 32.00 -1.19
CA ASN A 18 -12.17 31.40 -1.70
C ASN A 18 -11.96 30.86 -3.12
N GLU A 19 -11.44 31.69 -4.03
CA GLU A 19 -11.18 31.29 -5.42
C GLU A 19 -10.22 30.10 -5.52
N LEU A 20 -9.14 30.10 -4.72
CA LEU A 20 -8.18 28.99 -4.70
C LEU A 20 -8.76 27.74 -4.05
N SER A 21 -9.60 27.88 -3.01
CA SER A 21 -10.25 26.74 -2.35
C SER A 21 -11.24 26.05 -3.29
N GLU A 22 -11.98 26.81 -4.08
CA GLU A 22 -12.89 26.27 -5.10
C GLU A 22 -12.10 25.50 -6.17
N GLN A 23 -11.05 26.11 -6.74
CA GLN A 23 -10.18 25.44 -7.72
C GLN A 23 -9.51 24.18 -7.15
N PHE A 24 -9.07 24.22 -5.90
CA PHE A 24 -8.47 23.08 -5.22
C PHE A 24 -9.48 21.94 -5.04
N MET A 25 -10.71 22.27 -4.62
CA MET A 25 -11.77 21.27 -4.44
C MET A 25 -12.14 20.60 -5.78
N ASP A 26 -12.19 21.36 -6.86
CA ASP A 26 -12.42 20.82 -8.20
C ASP A 26 -11.30 19.86 -8.62
N ALA A 27 -10.04 20.23 -8.38
CA ALA A 27 -8.91 19.35 -8.64
C ALA A 27 -8.98 18.05 -7.81
N CYS A 28 -9.36 18.14 -6.53
CA CYS A 28 -9.57 16.97 -5.67
C CYS A 28 -10.68 16.05 -6.20
N ASN A 29 -11.79 16.63 -6.67
CA ASN A 29 -12.92 15.87 -7.22
C ASN A 29 -12.54 15.15 -8.52
N GLN A 30 -11.81 15.83 -9.40
CA GLN A 30 -11.30 15.24 -10.65
C GLN A 30 -10.32 14.09 -10.37
N TYR A 31 -9.37 14.30 -9.46
CA TYR A 31 -8.43 13.26 -9.06
C TYR A 31 -9.14 12.04 -8.47
N THR A 32 -10.05 12.26 -7.53
CA THR A 32 -10.82 11.18 -6.89
C THR A 32 -11.62 10.38 -7.90
N SER A 33 -12.28 11.06 -8.85
CA SER A 33 -13.03 10.43 -9.93
C SER A 33 -12.12 9.59 -10.85
N ALA A 34 -10.95 10.14 -11.23
CA ALA A 34 -9.97 9.44 -12.05
C ALA A 34 -9.37 8.22 -11.33
N ASP A 35 -9.06 8.33 -10.05
CA ASP A 35 -8.52 7.23 -9.25
C ASP A 35 -9.56 6.11 -9.06
N ASN A 36 -10.82 6.44 -8.81
CA ASN A 36 -11.91 5.46 -8.76
C ASN A 36 -12.07 4.72 -10.10
N LYS A 37 -12.05 5.45 -11.22
CA LYS A 37 -12.11 4.86 -12.57
C LYS A 37 -10.90 3.95 -12.82
N LYS A 38 -9.70 4.37 -12.44
CA LYS A 38 -8.47 3.57 -12.54
C LYS A 38 -8.57 2.29 -11.71
N LYS A 39 -9.06 2.36 -10.47
CA LYS A 39 -9.28 1.18 -9.59
C LYS A 39 -10.27 0.21 -10.21
N ALA A 40 -11.40 0.69 -10.72
CA ALA A 40 -12.40 -0.14 -11.39
C ALA A 40 -11.80 -0.87 -12.61
N LEU A 41 -11.09 -0.15 -13.48
CA LEU A 41 -10.40 -0.73 -14.64
C LEU A 41 -9.33 -1.76 -14.22
N ASN A 42 -8.58 -1.49 -13.15
CA ASN A 42 -7.57 -2.43 -12.63
C ASN A 42 -8.18 -3.78 -12.28
N THR A 43 -9.32 -3.78 -11.58
CA THR A 43 -10.04 -5.01 -11.20
C THR A 43 -10.52 -5.77 -12.42
N VAL A 44 -11.14 -5.08 -13.39
CA VAL A 44 -11.65 -5.70 -14.62
C VAL A 44 -10.52 -6.31 -15.45
N ILE A 45 -9.43 -5.56 -15.67
CA ILE A 45 -8.29 -6.04 -16.45
C ILE A 45 -7.65 -7.26 -15.79
N LYS A 46 -7.44 -7.25 -14.47
CA LYS A 46 -6.89 -8.41 -13.75
C LYS A 46 -7.76 -9.65 -13.91
N SER A 47 -9.08 -9.48 -13.81
CA SER A 47 -10.04 -10.57 -13.97
C SER A 47 -9.95 -11.16 -15.38
N LEU A 48 -10.02 -10.32 -16.42
CA LEU A 48 -9.88 -10.75 -17.81
C LEU A 48 -8.53 -11.43 -18.09
N MET A 49 -7.42 -10.86 -17.60
CA MET A 49 -6.10 -11.45 -17.79
C MET A 49 -6.00 -12.82 -17.10
N ALA A 50 -6.61 -12.98 -15.92
CA ALA A 50 -6.67 -14.27 -15.24
C ALA A 50 -7.54 -15.28 -16.00
N ASP A 51 -8.73 -14.87 -16.46
CA ASP A 51 -9.66 -15.71 -17.24
C ASP A 51 -9.02 -16.20 -18.55
N PHE A 52 -8.21 -15.35 -19.19
CA PHE A 52 -7.49 -15.71 -20.41
C PHE A 52 -6.16 -16.44 -20.15
N GLY A 53 -5.74 -16.59 -18.88
CA GLY A 53 -4.48 -17.20 -18.52
C GLY A 53 -3.24 -16.42 -19.00
N VAL A 54 -3.35 -15.11 -19.20
CA VAL A 54 -2.26 -14.25 -19.69
C VAL A 54 -1.69 -13.38 -18.57
N ASN A 55 -0.36 -13.26 -18.52
CA ASN A 55 0.33 -12.40 -17.55
C ASN A 55 0.94 -11.15 -18.19
N LYS A 56 0.99 -11.07 -19.52
CA LYS A 56 1.51 -9.94 -20.28
C LYS A 56 0.61 -9.67 -21.47
N PHE A 57 0.37 -8.39 -21.75
CA PHE A 57 -0.39 -7.95 -22.91
C PHE A 57 0.20 -6.63 -23.42
N VAL A 58 0.12 -6.40 -24.72
CA VAL A 58 0.45 -5.12 -25.36
C VAL A 58 -0.72 -4.77 -26.27
N SER A 59 -1.30 -3.59 -26.07
CA SER A 59 -2.37 -3.08 -26.93
C SER A 59 -1.81 -2.53 -28.24
N ASP A 60 -2.68 -2.39 -29.24
CA ASP A 60 -2.35 -1.78 -30.53
C ASP A 60 -1.84 -0.33 -30.37
N SER A 61 -2.29 0.37 -29.32
CA SER A 61 -1.85 1.70 -28.94
C SER A 61 -0.53 1.73 -28.13
N ASN A 62 0.28 0.67 -28.17
CA ASN A 62 1.56 0.54 -27.46
C ASN A 62 1.46 0.65 -25.92
N VAL A 63 0.31 0.32 -25.32
CA VAL A 63 0.19 0.21 -23.85
C VAL A 63 0.51 -1.22 -23.44
N SER A 64 1.50 -1.38 -22.57
CA SER A 64 1.90 -2.68 -22.03
C SER A 64 1.32 -2.89 -20.65
N LEU A 65 0.69 -4.05 -20.48
CA LEU A 65 0.15 -4.56 -19.22
C LEU A 65 0.99 -5.76 -18.77
N SER A 66 1.35 -5.80 -17.49
CA SER A 66 2.03 -6.93 -16.87
C SER A 66 1.36 -7.23 -15.54
N MET A 67 0.86 -8.45 -15.40
CA MET A 67 0.28 -8.99 -14.17
C MET A 67 1.31 -9.87 -13.47
N SER A 68 1.47 -9.68 -12.16
CA SER A 68 2.28 -10.55 -11.31
C SER A 68 1.50 -10.92 -10.06
N SER A 69 1.64 -12.17 -9.63
CA SER A 69 1.17 -12.63 -8.33
C SER A 69 2.37 -12.87 -7.42
N ARG A 70 2.18 -12.65 -6.13
CA ARG A 70 3.12 -13.06 -5.10
C ARG A 70 2.34 -13.61 -3.90
N PRO A 71 2.88 -14.61 -3.19
CA PRO A 71 2.28 -15.10 -1.96
C PRO A 71 2.01 -13.96 -0.98
N ASN A 72 0.79 -13.92 -0.45
CA ASN A 72 0.43 -12.99 0.61
C ASN A 72 0.66 -13.66 1.96
N ILE A 73 1.87 -13.51 2.49
CA ILE A 73 2.26 -14.11 3.77
C ILE A 73 2.04 -13.06 4.85
N VAL A 74 1.18 -13.38 5.82
CA VAL A 74 1.00 -12.59 7.04
C VAL A 74 1.33 -13.46 8.26
N PHE A 75 1.42 -12.86 9.43
CA PHE A 75 1.58 -13.61 10.67
C PHE A 75 0.24 -13.76 11.39
N ASP A 76 0.06 -14.91 12.03
CA ASP A 76 -0.96 -15.12 13.05
C ASP A 76 -0.55 -14.32 14.29
N GLU A 77 -1.26 -13.23 14.60
CA GLU A 77 -0.86 -12.30 15.67
C GLU A 77 -0.80 -12.99 17.04
N ASP A 78 -1.74 -13.88 17.33
CA ASP A 78 -1.79 -14.60 18.60
C ASP A 78 -0.63 -15.58 18.73
N LYS A 79 -0.36 -16.37 17.68
CA LYS A 79 0.77 -17.30 17.68
C LYS A 79 2.11 -16.58 17.62
N LEU A 80 2.20 -15.48 16.89
CA LEU A 80 3.40 -14.65 16.84
C LEU A 80 3.70 -14.07 18.22
N LEU A 81 2.70 -13.55 18.93
CA LEU A 81 2.87 -13.03 20.28
C LEU A 81 3.29 -14.13 21.26
N ALA A 82 2.70 -15.33 21.17
CA ALA A 82 3.10 -16.49 21.97
C ALA A 82 4.57 -16.88 21.71
N LEU A 83 4.94 -17.01 20.43
CA LEU A 83 6.31 -17.30 20.02
C LEU A 83 7.30 -16.23 20.52
N CYS A 84 6.94 -14.96 20.40
CA CYS A 84 7.75 -13.84 20.88
C CYS A 84 7.97 -13.87 22.40
N LYS A 85 6.94 -14.26 23.17
CA LYS A 85 7.04 -14.44 24.63
C LYS A 85 7.94 -15.62 25.01
N GLU A 86 7.86 -16.73 24.29
CA GLU A 86 8.73 -17.90 24.52
C GLU A 86 10.22 -17.59 24.27
N LEU A 87 10.51 -16.76 23.27
CA LEU A 87 11.87 -16.42 22.88
C LEU A 87 12.53 -15.38 23.80
N ASN A 88 11.74 -14.74 24.67
CA ASN A 88 12.20 -13.81 25.70
C ASN A 88 13.18 -12.72 25.19
N ILE A 89 12.88 -12.16 24.00
CA ILE A 89 13.70 -11.11 23.39
C ILE A 89 13.30 -9.75 23.99
N ASP A 90 14.25 -9.08 24.64
CA ASP A 90 14.04 -7.79 25.29
C ASP A 90 13.51 -6.73 24.31
N GLY A 91 12.44 -6.04 24.70
CA GLY A 91 11.83 -4.94 23.93
C GLY A 91 10.94 -5.35 22.75
N LEU A 92 10.81 -6.65 22.45
CA LEU A 92 9.97 -7.17 21.37
C LEU A 92 8.46 -7.04 21.68
N VAL A 93 8.10 -7.12 22.97
CA VAL A 93 6.74 -6.98 23.48
C VAL A 93 6.66 -5.69 24.29
N LYS A 94 6.29 -4.57 23.66
CA LYS A 94 6.35 -3.24 24.31
C LYS A 94 5.26 -3.03 25.36
N THR A 95 4.07 -3.61 25.18
CA THR A 95 2.97 -3.52 26.17
C THR A 95 2.01 -4.71 26.06
N LYS A 96 2.47 -5.96 26.25
CA LYS A 96 1.65 -7.21 26.31
C LYS A 96 0.62 -7.49 25.18
N GLU A 97 0.42 -6.60 24.22
CA GLU A 97 -0.70 -6.56 23.29
C GLU A 97 -0.27 -6.42 21.81
N TYR A 98 1.00 -6.07 21.53
CA TYR A 98 1.50 -6.00 20.15
C TYR A 98 2.97 -6.37 20.05
N VAL A 99 3.36 -6.87 18.87
CA VAL A 99 4.73 -7.19 18.49
C VAL A 99 5.33 -6.01 17.72
N ASP A 100 6.50 -5.53 18.15
CA ASP A 100 7.21 -4.50 17.39
C ASP A 100 7.93 -5.14 16.19
N MET A 101 7.36 -4.94 15.00
CA MET A 101 7.86 -5.55 13.77
C MET A 101 9.26 -5.04 13.37
N ASN A 102 9.65 -3.82 13.76
CA ASN A 102 10.99 -3.29 13.48
C ASN A 102 12.05 -3.99 14.35
N VAL A 103 11.71 -4.23 15.62
CA VAL A 103 12.56 -4.99 16.54
C VAL A 103 12.64 -6.45 16.10
N LEU A 104 11.52 -7.03 15.65
CA LEU A 104 11.47 -8.40 15.11
C LEU A 104 12.36 -8.55 13.87
N GLU A 105 12.27 -7.62 12.92
CA GLU A 105 13.10 -7.64 11.72
C GLU A 105 14.59 -7.55 12.08
N SER A 106 14.95 -6.69 13.03
CA SER A 106 16.32 -6.57 13.54
C SER A 106 16.80 -7.87 14.18
N ALA A 107 15.97 -8.53 15.01
CA ALA A 107 16.30 -9.79 15.64
C ALA A 107 16.50 -10.92 14.60
N MET A 108 15.72 -10.93 13.52
CA MET A 108 15.88 -11.90 12.42
C MET A 108 17.22 -11.75 11.69
N TYR A 109 17.83 -10.57 11.65
CA TYR A 109 19.17 -10.41 11.06
C TYR A 109 20.27 -11.11 11.87
N HIS A 110 20.10 -11.22 13.19
CA HIS A 110 21.11 -11.74 14.11
C HIS A 110 20.89 -13.20 14.51
N ASP A 111 19.66 -13.70 14.50
CA ASP A 111 19.33 -15.08 14.85
C ASP A 111 18.62 -15.81 13.70
N SER A 112 19.32 -16.79 13.12
CA SER A 112 18.81 -17.62 12.04
C SER A 112 17.73 -18.63 12.49
N THR A 113 17.70 -19.01 13.78
CA THR A 113 16.71 -19.93 14.33
C THR A 113 15.34 -19.28 14.44
N LEU A 114 15.32 -17.98 14.74
CA LEU A 114 14.12 -17.14 14.74
C LEU A 114 13.40 -17.18 13.38
N LYS A 115 14.15 -17.13 12.27
CA LYS A 115 13.57 -17.20 10.92
C LYS A 115 12.81 -18.51 10.67
N THR A 116 13.30 -19.63 11.20
CA THR A 116 12.66 -20.93 11.05
C THR A 116 11.36 -20.98 11.84
N ARG A 117 11.39 -20.56 13.12
CA ARG A 117 10.20 -20.56 13.98
C ARG A 117 9.12 -19.60 13.48
N LEU A 118 9.51 -18.45 12.93
CA LEU A 118 8.57 -17.49 12.36
C LEU A 118 7.76 -18.07 11.19
N LYS A 119 8.29 -19.04 10.44
CA LYS A 119 7.53 -19.71 9.37
C LYS A 119 6.34 -20.51 9.92
N GLU A 120 6.42 -21.02 11.14
CA GLU A 120 5.37 -21.83 11.77
C GLU A 120 4.15 -20.99 12.16
N VAL A 121 4.34 -19.69 12.32
CA VAL A 121 3.28 -18.73 12.69
C VAL A 121 2.82 -17.89 11.48
N GLN A 122 3.27 -18.23 10.27
CA GLN A 122 2.81 -17.60 9.04
C GLN A 122 1.45 -18.16 8.59
N ILE A 123 0.59 -17.26 8.14
CA ILE A 123 -0.67 -17.57 7.47
C ILE A 123 -0.52 -17.18 6.00
N VAL A 124 -0.82 -18.13 5.12
CA VAL A 124 -0.89 -17.88 3.68
C VAL A 124 -2.29 -17.37 3.34
N LYS A 125 -2.36 -16.10 2.91
CA LYS A 125 -3.56 -15.47 2.35
C LYS A 125 -3.56 -15.58 0.82
N PRO A 126 -4.70 -15.31 0.15
CA PRO A 126 -4.74 -15.22 -1.31
C PRO A 126 -3.65 -14.29 -1.84
N ASP A 127 -2.99 -14.71 -2.91
CA ASP A 127 -1.88 -14.00 -3.54
C ASP A 127 -2.21 -12.52 -3.79
N VAL A 128 -1.21 -11.67 -3.56
CA VAL A 128 -1.29 -10.27 -3.96
C VAL A 128 -1.07 -10.17 -5.45
N VAL A 129 -2.16 -9.92 -6.19
CA VAL A 129 -2.09 -9.69 -7.64
C VAL A 129 -1.83 -8.21 -7.91
N THR A 130 -0.74 -7.91 -8.62
CA THR A 130 -0.34 -6.58 -9.04
C THR A 130 -0.47 -6.45 -10.55
N LEU A 131 -1.00 -5.33 -11.02
CA LEU A 131 -1.05 -4.98 -12.45
C LEU A 131 -0.20 -3.74 -12.66
N LYS A 132 0.82 -3.85 -13.52
CA LYS A 132 1.64 -2.74 -13.99
C LYS A 132 1.16 -2.35 -15.38
N CYS A 133 0.92 -1.05 -15.58
CA CYS A 133 0.58 -0.45 -16.86
C CYS A 133 1.67 0.55 -17.24
N THR A 134 2.22 0.42 -18.44
CA THR A 134 3.27 1.31 -18.97
C THR A 134 3.04 1.59 -20.43
N GLN A 135 3.15 2.84 -20.85
CA GLN A 135 3.21 3.18 -22.27
C GLN A 135 4.61 2.87 -22.79
N LYS A 136 4.71 2.01 -23.81
CA LYS A 136 5.98 1.80 -24.50
C LYS A 136 6.22 3.02 -25.39
N LYS A 137 7.44 3.59 -25.31
CA LYS A 137 7.86 4.55 -26.33
C LYS A 137 7.89 3.82 -27.68
N PRO A 138 7.46 4.45 -28.78
CA PRO A 138 7.73 3.90 -30.10
C PRO A 138 9.24 3.66 -30.20
N LEU A 139 9.64 2.45 -30.61
CA LEU A 139 11.01 2.27 -31.07
C LEU A 139 11.14 3.15 -32.31
N ASN A 140 11.93 4.22 -32.23
CA ASN A 140 12.41 4.87 -33.43
C ASN A 140 13.33 3.85 -34.12
N GLU A 141 12.89 3.32 -35.25
CA GLU A 141 13.74 2.62 -36.23
C GLU A 141 14.68 3.61 -36.91
#